data_AF-A0A941RX50-F1
#
_entry.id   AF-A0A941RX50-F1
#
_cell.length_a   1.000
_cell.length_b   1.000
_cell.length_c   1.000
_cell.angle_alpha   90.00
_cell.angle_beta   90.00
_cell.angle_gamma   90.00
#
_symmetry.space_group_name_H-M   'P 1'
#
loop_
_entity.id
_entity.type
_entity.pdbx_description
1 polymer ?
#
loop_
_entity_poly.entity_id
_entity_poly.type
_entity_poly.pdbx_seq_one_letter_code
_entity_poly.pdbx_strand_id
1 'polypeptide(L)'
;MKVFFLSPILAALVWVAIPTSAACQPPLETTAGWVEYARNPVLGGPLGTCFDISVLRERDTYRMWFSWRPRKSLALVESTDGITWSQPEIVLGPNDQAGWEQDLNRPVVIKNGDLYQMWYTGQARGKSWIGYATSTNGKNWKRMSDKPVLSAESPWEKVAMMCPHVRIDWTTPHEPTAWLIVHYRGDFGCDRNL
;
A
#
# COMPACT_ATOMS: atom_id res chain seq x y z
N MET A 1 20.61 2.20 22.23
CA MET A 1 20.31 1.01 23.08
C MET A 1 18.88 0.54 22.76
N LYS A 2 18.54 -0.74 23.03
CA LYS A 2 17.18 -1.32 22.87
C LYS A 2 16.12 -0.55 23.70
N VAL A 3 14.79 -0.62 23.47
CA VAL A 3 13.96 -1.37 22.48
C VAL A 3 13.03 -0.36 21.73
N PHE A 4 11.75 -0.51 21.30
CA PHE A 4 10.67 -1.54 21.34
C PHE A 4 9.68 -1.37 20.15
N PHE A 5 8.47 -1.96 20.21
CA PHE A 5 7.38 -1.89 19.21
C PHE A 5 5.99 -1.87 19.89
N LEU A 6 5.01 -1.17 19.30
CA LEU A 6 3.54 -1.35 19.43
C LEU A 6 2.94 -0.92 18.06
N SER A 7 2.32 -1.81 17.28
CA SER A 7 0.93 -2.34 17.35
C SER A 7 -0.05 -1.49 16.48
N PRO A 8 -1.03 -2.08 15.75
CA PRO A 8 -1.58 -1.46 14.54
C PRO A 8 -2.86 -0.62 14.74
N ILE A 9 -2.86 0.60 14.20
CA ILE A 9 -4.00 1.53 14.10
C ILE A 9 -4.00 2.04 12.65
N LEU A 10 -4.98 1.65 11.82
CA LEU A 10 -6.14 2.46 11.40
C LEU A 10 -5.81 3.88 10.90
N ALA A 11 -6.33 4.18 9.71
CA ALA A 11 -6.28 5.44 8.98
C ALA A 11 -4.99 5.80 8.24
N ALA A 12 -5.13 6.71 7.27
CA ALA A 12 -4.02 7.43 6.65
C ALA A 12 -3.79 8.76 7.39
N LEU A 13 -2.52 9.08 7.66
CA LEU A 13 -2.09 10.32 8.29
C LEU A 13 -1.34 11.18 7.28
N VAL A 14 -1.64 12.48 7.24
CA VAL A 14 -0.90 13.46 6.44
C VAL A 14 0.03 14.25 7.36
N TRP A 15 1.23 14.48 6.85
CA TRP A 15 2.26 15.34 7.41
C TRP A 15 2.62 16.40 6.37
N VAL A 16 2.92 17.62 6.79
CA VAL A 16 3.24 18.74 5.89
C VAL A 16 4.59 19.35 6.28
N ALA A 17 5.46 19.58 5.30
CA ALA A 17 6.67 20.36 5.46
C ALA A 17 6.36 21.85 5.26
N ILE A 18 6.63 22.68 6.26
CA ILE A 18 6.40 24.13 6.21
C ILE A 18 7.76 24.82 5.97
N PRO A 19 7.92 25.68 4.94
CA PRO A 19 9.13 26.48 4.78
C PRO A 19 9.25 27.48 5.94
N THR A 20 10.42 27.56 6.56
CA THR A 20 10.62 28.25 7.84
C THR A 20 10.47 29.78 7.74
N SER A 21 9.33 30.30 8.22
CA SER A 21 9.14 31.73 8.47
C SER A 21 8.44 31.99 9.83
N ALA A 22 9.19 32.67 10.70
CA ALA A 22 8.79 33.40 11.91
C ALA A 22 7.65 32.87 12.83
N ALA A 23 8.07 32.46 14.03
CA ALA A 23 7.47 32.86 15.31
C ALA A 23 6.04 32.40 15.69
N CYS A 24 5.89 31.08 15.87
CA CYS A 24 5.23 30.55 17.08
C CYS A 24 6.02 29.31 17.53
N GLN A 25 6.05 28.96 18.82
CA GLN A 25 6.77 27.75 19.24
C GLN A 25 6.00 26.50 18.78
N PRO A 26 6.60 25.62 17.96
CA PRO A 26 5.93 24.44 17.45
C PRO A 26 5.73 23.39 18.55
N PRO A 27 4.58 22.69 18.58
CA PRO A 27 4.35 21.63 19.55
C PRO A 27 5.22 20.40 19.22
N LEU A 28 6.03 19.97 20.19
CA LEU A 28 6.78 18.69 20.25
C LEU A 28 7.11 18.07 18.87
N GLU A 29 8.13 18.64 18.21
CA GLU A 29 8.49 18.27 16.84
C GLU A 29 8.93 16.80 16.68
N THR A 30 8.66 16.25 15.49
CA THR A 30 9.34 15.03 15.04
C THR A 30 10.77 15.34 14.60
N THR A 31 11.65 14.33 14.66
CA THR A 31 13.10 14.42 14.40
C THR A 31 13.50 14.86 12.98
N ALA A 32 12.56 15.24 12.12
CA ALA A 32 12.79 15.74 10.77
C ALA A 32 11.87 16.92 10.37
N GLY A 33 11.32 17.66 11.34
CA GLY A 33 10.54 18.87 11.08
C GLY A 33 9.16 18.67 10.48
N TRP A 34 8.62 17.43 10.53
CA TRP A 34 7.24 17.16 10.14
C TRP A 34 6.28 17.50 11.29
N VAL A 35 5.22 18.22 10.97
CA VAL A 35 4.12 18.55 11.89
C VAL A 35 2.89 17.72 11.53
N GLU A 36 2.22 17.13 12.53
CA GLU A 36 0.98 16.39 12.31
C GLU A 36 -0.12 17.33 11.80
N TYR A 37 -0.86 16.91 10.79
CA TYR A 37 -2.03 17.67 10.35
C TYR A 37 -3.13 17.63 11.42
N ALA A 38 -3.47 18.78 11.99
CA ALA A 38 -4.37 18.92 13.15
C ALA A 38 -5.84 18.48 12.91
N ARG A 39 -6.20 18.05 11.69
CA ARG A 39 -7.48 17.39 11.36
C ARG A 39 -7.31 15.97 10.82
N ASN A 40 -6.19 15.31 11.16
CA ASN A 40 -6.03 13.87 11.01
C ASN A 40 -7.09 13.13 11.87
N PRO A 41 -7.54 11.93 11.45
CA PRO A 41 -7.21 11.24 10.21
C PRO A 41 -7.97 11.81 8.98
N VAL A 42 -7.30 11.90 7.83
CA VAL A 42 -7.93 12.36 6.57
C VAL A 42 -8.81 11.29 5.90
N LEU A 43 -8.67 10.01 6.28
CA LEU A 43 -9.45 8.88 5.76
C LEU A 43 -9.64 7.81 6.85
N GLY A 44 -10.89 7.49 7.19
CA GLY A 44 -11.22 6.49 8.21
C GLY A 44 -12.61 6.72 8.84
N GLY A 45 -12.67 6.73 10.18
CA GLY A 45 -13.90 7.04 10.92
C GLY A 45 -15.02 6.03 10.63
N PRO A 46 -16.20 6.46 10.13
CA PRO A 46 -17.32 5.57 9.77
C PRO A 46 -16.96 4.47 8.75
N LEU A 47 -15.87 4.64 7.98
CA LEU A 47 -15.37 3.61 7.07
C LEU A 47 -14.70 2.43 7.80
N GLY A 48 -14.38 2.57 9.09
CA GLY A 48 -13.59 1.60 9.85
C GLY A 48 -12.13 1.56 9.40
N THR A 49 -11.56 0.35 9.32
CA THR A 49 -10.13 0.16 9.08
C THR A 49 -9.74 0.33 7.61
N CYS A 50 -9.41 1.57 7.25
CA CYS A 50 -8.63 1.95 6.06
C CYS A 50 -7.13 1.92 6.43
N PHE A 51 -6.29 1.27 5.63
CA PHE A 51 -4.85 1.08 5.91
C PHE A 51 -4.07 0.66 4.64
N ASP A 52 -2.73 0.66 4.70
CA ASP A 52 -1.79 0.38 3.59
C ASP A 52 -2.18 1.07 2.27
N ILE A 53 -1.65 2.29 2.07
CA ILE A 53 -2.03 3.16 0.94
C ILE A 53 -0.97 3.17 -0.18
N SER A 54 -1.42 3.40 -1.40
CA SER A 54 -0.60 3.77 -2.56
C SER A 54 -1.23 5.01 -3.20
N VAL A 55 -0.43 6.07 -3.34
CA VAL A 55 -0.90 7.37 -3.84
C VAL A 55 -0.12 7.75 -5.10
N LEU A 56 -0.86 8.13 -6.15
CA LEU A 56 -0.31 8.82 -7.31
C LEU A 56 -0.92 10.22 -7.40
N ARG A 57 -0.16 11.20 -7.89
CA ARG A 57 -0.69 12.49 -8.33
C ARG A 57 -0.68 12.53 -9.86
N GLU A 58 -1.85 12.78 -10.44
CA GLU A 58 -2.03 12.92 -11.88
C GLU A 58 -2.61 14.31 -12.16
N ARG A 59 -1.82 15.19 -12.77
CA ARG A 59 -2.13 16.63 -12.93
C ARG A 59 -2.47 17.25 -11.56
N ASP A 60 -3.72 17.65 -11.37
CA ASP A 60 -4.24 18.33 -10.18
C ASP A 60 -5.14 17.41 -9.32
N THR A 61 -4.99 16.09 -9.49
CA THR A 61 -5.75 15.09 -8.73
C THR A 61 -4.82 14.07 -8.08
N TYR A 62 -4.90 13.95 -6.77
CA TYR A 62 -4.37 12.83 -5.99
C TYR A 62 -5.35 11.66 -6.06
N ARG A 63 -4.81 10.46 -6.23
CA ARG A 63 -5.55 9.20 -6.33
C ARG A 63 -4.94 8.21 -5.35
N MET A 64 -5.70 7.80 -4.34
CA MET A 64 -5.25 6.92 -3.27
C MET A 64 -5.98 5.58 -3.36
N TRP A 65 -5.23 4.54 -3.70
CA TRP A 65 -5.66 3.15 -3.54
C TRP A 65 -5.30 2.67 -2.13
N PHE A 66 -6.23 2.03 -1.42
CA PHE A 66 -6.04 1.62 -0.04
C PHE A 66 -6.72 0.28 0.27
N SER A 67 -6.32 -0.34 1.38
CA SER A 67 -6.91 -1.58 1.90
C SER A 67 -8.08 -1.27 2.81
N TRP A 68 -9.28 -1.76 2.47
CA TRP A 68 -10.50 -1.49 3.23
C TRP A 68 -10.95 -2.76 3.98
N ARG A 69 -10.46 -2.95 5.22
CA ARG A 69 -10.60 -4.22 5.96
C ARG A 69 -12.05 -4.69 6.15
N PRO A 70 -13.02 -3.82 6.54
CA PRO A 70 -14.42 -4.21 6.67
C PRO A 70 -15.10 -4.64 5.36
N ARG A 71 -14.46 -4.39 4.20
CA ARG A 71 -14.92 -4.82 2.87
C ARG A 71 -14.06 -5.93 2.25
N LYS A 72 -12.99 -6.39 2.92
CA LYS A 72 -12.04 -7.39 2.40
C LYS A 72 -11.42 -7.03 1.03
N SER A 73 -11.44 -5.73 0.68
CA SER A 73 -11.30 -5.23 -0.69
C SER A 73 -10.29 -4.08 -0.80
N LEU A 74 -9.84 -3.81 -2.03
CA LEU A 74 -9.09 -2.60 -2.39
C LEU A 74 -10.07 -1.53 -2.89
N ALA A 75 -9.89 -0.30 -2.41
CA ALA A 75 -10.73 0.83 -2.76
C ALA A 75 -9.90 2.05 -3.17
N LEU A 76 -10.52 2.94 -3.94
CA LEU A 76 -9.96 4.20 -4.42
C LEU A 76 -10.70 5.37 -3.76
N VAL A 77 -9.97 6.41 -3.38
CA VAL A 77 -10.49 7.77 -3.18
C VAL A 77 -9.67 8.78 -3.98
N GLU A 78 -10.31 9.84 -4.44
CA GLU A 78 -9.73 10.89 -5.28
C GLU A 78 -9.89 12.26 -4.58
N SER A 79 -8.91 13.16 -4.76
CA SER A 79 -8.81 14.45 -4.05
C SER A 79 -8.01 15.47 -4.87
N THR A 80 -8.29 16.77 -4.72
CA THR A 80 -7.51 17.86 -5.34
C THR A 80 -6.53 18.54 -4.38
N ASP A 81 -6.71 18.38 -3.07
CA ASP A 81 -5.91 19.03 -2.01
C ASP A 81 -5.06 18.05 -1.16
N GLY A 82 -5.30 16.74 -1.30
CA GLY A 82 -4.67 15.68 -0.51
C GLY A 82 -5.24 15.53 0.92
N ILE A 83 -6.29 16.28 1.26
CA ILE A 83 -6.86 16.41 2.61
C ILE A 83 -8.34 16.02 2.59
N THR A 84 -9.09 16.53 1.61
CA THR A 84 -10.51 16.30 1.39
C THR A 84 -10.65 15.23 0.32
N TRP A 85 -11.17 14.06 0.69
CA TRP A 85 -11.23 12.87 -0.16
C TRP A 85 -12.66 12.53 -0.58
N SER A 86 -12.81 11.93 -1.77
CA SER A 86 -14.09 11.42 -2.27
C SER A 86 -14.67 10.31 -1.38
N GLN A 87 -15.93 9.93 -1.63
CA GLN A 87 -16.42 8.63 -1.13
C GLN A 87 -15.59 7.48 -1.73
N PRO A 88 -15.32 6.40 -0.97
CA PRO A 88 -14.56 5.26 -1.48
C PRO A 88 -15.30 4.43 -2.53
N GLU A 89 -14.64 4.20 -3.65
CA GLU A 89 -15.07 3.29 -4.72
C GLU A 89 -14.33 1.95 -4.55
N ILE A 90 -15.02 0.81 -4.48
CA ILE A 90 -14.35 -0.51 -4.46
C ILE A 90 -13.89 -0.83 -5.89
N VAL A 91 -12.58 -0.99 -6.07
CA VAL A 91 -11.95 -1.15 -7.39
C VAL A 91 -11.39 -2.56 -7.61
N LEU A 92 -11.13 -3.32 -6.54
CA LEU A 92 -10.87 -4.77 -6.62
C LEU A 92 -11.42 -5.47 -5.37
N GLY A 93 -12.47 -6.28 -5.55
CA GLY A 93 -13.08 -7.09 -4.49
C GLY A 93 -12.49 -8.50 -4.38
N PRO A 94 -12.80 -9.25 -3.30
CA PRO A 94 -12.32 -10.60 -3.07
C PRO A 94 -12.80 -11.61 -4.11
N ASN A 95 -12.09 -12.73 -4.21
CA ASN A 95 -12.40 -13.86 -5.06
C ASN A 95 -12.25 -15.17 -4.26
N ASP A 96 -13.31 -15.57 -3.58
CA ASP A 96 -13.31 -16.78 -2.75
C ASP A 96 -13.04 -18.06 -3.56
N GLN A 97 -13.41 -18.08 -4.84
CA GLN A 97 -13.20 -19.24 -5.73
C GLN A 97 -11.73 -19.46 -6.10
N ALA A 98 -10.90 -18.41 -6.09
CA ALA A 98 -9.45 -18.56 -6.27
C ALA A 98 -8.77 -19.24 -5.08
N GLY A 99 -9.38 -19.22 -3.89
CA GLY A 99 -8.83 -19.84 -2.67
C GLY A 99 -7.59 -19.15 -2.09
N TRP A 100 -7.13 -18.04 -2.67
CA TRP A 100 -6.02 -17.21 -2.19
C TRP A 100 -6.37 -15.71 -2.04
N GLU A 101 -7.54 -15.28 -2.52
CA GLU A 101 -8.01 -13.88 -2.55
C GLU A 101 -9.26 -13.63 -1.67
N GLN A 102 -9.31 -14.20 -0.45
CA GLN A 102 -10.46 -14.03 0.45
C GLN A 102 -10.42 -12.69 1.23
N ASP A 103 -9.23 -12.11 1.39
CA ASP A 103 -8.97 -10.81 1.98
C ASP A 103 -7.89 -10.08 1.16
N LEU A 104 -8.24 -8.97 0.51
CA LEU A 104 -7.28 -8.16 -0.26
C LEU A 104 -6.77 -6.99 0.58
N ASN A 105 -5.46 -6.75 0.51
CA ASN A 105 -4.80 -5.60 1.11
C ASN A 105 -3.47 -5.27 0.43
N ARG A 106 -2.80 -4.21 0.90
CA ARG A 106 -1.46 -3.77 0.48
C ARG A 106 -1.34 -3.56 -1.04
N PRO A 107 -2.18 -2.71 -1.64
CA PRO A 107 -2.00 -2.29 -3.02
C PRO A 107 -0.72 -1.47 -3.15
N VAL A 108 0.07 -1.73 -4.18
CA VAL A 108 0.99 -0.74 -4.76
C VAL A 108 0.66 -0.57 -6.23
N VAL A 109 0.34 0.67 -6.59
CA VAL A 109 -0.07 1.09 -7.92
C VAL A 109 0.99 2.00 -8.51
N ILE A 110 1.45 1.67 -9.71
CA ILE A 110 2.25 2.52 -10.57
C ILE A 110 1.49 2.80 -11.87
N LYS A 111 1.94 3.79 -12.62
CA LYS A 111 1.46 4.07 -13.99
C LYS A 111 2.64 4.10 -14.95
N ASN A 112 2.51 3.41 -16.06
CA ASN A 112 3.50 3.35 -17.14
C ASN A 112 2.77 3.70 -18.45
N GLY A 113 3.06 4.87 -19.02
CA GLY A 113 2.24 5.47 -20.08
C GLY A 113 0.78 5.63 -19.61
N ASP A 114 -0.15 5.08 -20.39
CA ASP A 114 -1.58 5.05 -20.05
C ASP A 114 -2.02 3.82 -19.23
N LEU A 115 -1.11 2.87 -18.96
CA LEU A 115 -1.41 1.64 -18.24
C LEU A 115 -1.09 1.78 -16.74
N TYR A 116 -2.10 1.55 -15.90
CA TYR A 116 -1.92 1.36 -14.47
C TYR A 116 -1.63 -0.11 -14.18
N GLN A 117 -0.68 -0.36 -13.28
CA GLN A 117 -0.24 -1.68 -12.88
C GLN A 117 -0.31 -1.77 -11.35
N MET A 118 -1.01 -2.78 -10.82
CA MET A 118 -1.23 -2.97 -9.40
C MET A 118 -0.74 -4.35 -8.96
N TRP A 119 0.14 -4.35 -7.97
CA TRP A 119 0.44 -5.53 -7.16
C TRP A 119 -0.29 -5.41 -5.83
N TYR A 120 -0.82 -6.52 -5.33
CA TYR A 120 -1.61 -6.55 -4.10
C TYR A 120 -1.36 -7.84 -3.32
N THR A 121 -1.58 -7.80 -2.02
CA THR A 121 -1.57 -8.99 -1.16
C THR A 121 -2.97 -9.60 -1.13
N GLY A 122 -3.11 -10.83 -1.65
CA GLY A 122 -4.27 -11.68 -1.40
C GLY A 122 -4.00 -12.57 -0.18
N GLN A 123 -4.97 -12.72 0.71
CA GLN A 123 -4.88 -13.60 1.88
C GLN A 123 -6.06 -14.57 1.95
N ALA A 124 -5.78 -15.79 2.42
CA ALA A 124 -6.75 -16.83 2.68
C ALA A 124 -6.15 -17.89 3.59
N ARG A 125 -6.96 -18.57 4.42
CA ARG A 125 -6.53 -19.78 5.18
C ARG A 125 -5.23 -19.60 6.00
N GLY A 126 -5.00 -18.40 6.55
CA GLY A 126 -3.80 -18.07 7.34
C GLY A 126 -2.51 -17.86 6.54
N LYS A 127 -2.58 -17.81 5.20
CA LYS A 127 -1.46 -17.56 4.29
C LYS A 127 -1.71 -16.31 3.44
N SER A 128 -0.65 -15.78 2.82
CA SER A 128 -0.75 -14.69 1.85
C SER A 128 0.18 -14.82 0.64
N TRP A 129 -0.23 -14.17 -0.43
CA TRP A 129 0.28 -14.29 -1.80
C TRP A 129 0.26 -12.92 -2.49
N ILE A 130 1.09 -12.74 -3.53
CA ILE A 130 1.05 -11.52 -4.35
C ILE A 130 0.23 -11.79 -5.63
N GLY A 131 -0.78 -10.95 -5.85
CA GLY A 131 -1.54 -10.87 -7.09
C GLY A 131 -1.09 -9.72 -7.98
N TYR A 132 -1.47 -9.79 -9.26
CA TYR A 132 -1.20 -8.74 -10.26
C TYR A 132 -2.45 -8.41 -11.08
N ALA A 133 -2.71 -7.12 -11.25
CA ALA A 133 -3.81 -6.60 -12.05
C ALA A 133 -3.37 -5.36 -12.86
N THR A 134 -4.04 -5.12 -13.98
CA THR A 134 -3.85 -3.90 -14.79
C THR A 134 -5.16 -3.15 -15.00
N SER A 135 -5.06 -1.86 -15.30
CA SER A 135 -6.19 -1.00 -15.63
C SER A 135 -5.77 0.09 -16.60
N THR A 136 -6.70 0.62 -17.41
CA THR A 136 -6.50 1.82 -18.25
C THR A 136 -7.07 3.09 -17.61
N ASN A 137 -7.80 2.98 -16.49
CA ASN A 137 -8.39 4.13 -15.79
C ASN A 137 -8.12 4.16 -14.27
N GLY A 138 -7.53 3.10 -13.71
CA GLY A 138 -7.25 2.96 -12.27
C GLY A 138 -8.47 2.58 -11.42
N LYS A 139 -9.64 2.37 -12.04
CA LYS A 139 -10.92 2.04 -11.39
C LYS A 139 -11.38 0.62 -11.74
N ASN A 140 -11.37 0.28 -13.02
CA ASN A 140 -11.73 -1.05 -13.51
C ASN A 140 -10.46 -1.90 -13.66
N TRP A 141 -10.26 -2.89 -12.79
CA TRP A 141 -9.04 -3.71 -12.75
C TRP A 141 -9.25 -5.10 -13.33
N LYS A 142 -8.41 -5.47 -14.30
CA LYS A 142 -8.31 -6.82 -14.85
C LYS A 142 -7.21 -7.59 -14.12
N ARG A 143 -7.58 -8.70 -13.46
CA ARG A 143 -6.60 -9.70 -12.97
C ARG A 143 -5.84 -10.29 -14.15
N MET A 144 -4.51 -10.40 -14.02
CA MET A 144 -3.65 -10.88 -15.10
C MET A 144 -3.31 -12.37 -15.01
N SER A 145 -3.72 -13.03 -13.92
CA SER A 145 -3.56 -14.46 -13.67
C SER A 145 -4.60 -14.89 -12.62
N ASP A 146 -5.14 -16.11 -12.75
CA ASP A 146 -6.02 -16.73 -11.74
C ASP A 146 -5.24 -17.30 -10.54
N LYS A 147 -3.93 -17.49 -10.72
CA LYS A 147 -2.95 -17.89 -9.70
C LYS A 147 -2.18 -16.67 -9.20
N PRO A 148 -1.59 -16.72 -7.98
CA PRO A 148 -0.61 -15.73 -7.55
C PRO A 148 0.51 -15.53 -8.57
N VAL A 149 1.04 -14.31 -8.66
CA VAL A 149 2.30 -14.06 -9.38
C VAL A 149 3.53 -14.31 -8.51
N LEU A 150 3.38 -14.28 -7.18
CA LEU A 150 4.39 -14.78 -6.23
C LEU A 150 3.71 -15.54 -5.09
N SER A 151 4.31 -16.67 -4.72
CA SER A 151 3.96 -17.50 -3.57
C SER A 151 5.18 -17.65 -2.65
N ALA A 152 4.97 -18.09 -1.41
CA ALA A 152 6.07 -18.68 -0.64
C ALA A 152 6.34 -20.09 -1.21
N GLU A 153 7.54 -20.32 -1.71
CA GLU A 153 7.97 -21.59 -2.35
C GLU A 153 9.08 -22.28 -1.54
N SER A 154 9.82 -21.53 -0.72
CA SER A 154 10.89 -22.02 0.14
C SER A 154 10.48 -22.12 1.62
N PRO A 155 11.00 -23.09 2.41
CA PRO A 155 10.63 -23.26 3.83
C PRO A 155 10.88 -22.02 4.72
N TRP A 156 11.88 -21.21 4.40
CA TRP A 156 12.25 -20.00 5.16
C TRP A 156 11.30 -18.81 4.94
N GLU A 157 10.53 -18.80 3.85
CA GLU A 157 9.51 -17.79 3.52
C GLU A 157 8.19 -18.01 4.27
N LYS A 158 8.01 -19.22 4.82
CA LYS A 158 6.89 -19.69 5.65
C LYS A 158 5.51 -19.57 5.00
N VAL A 159 4.81 -18.45 5.26
CA VAL A 159 3.35 -18.33 5.03
C VAL A 159 2.90 -16.95 4.55
N ALA A 160 3.80 -15.97 4.49
CA ALA A 160 3.41 -14.56 4.39
C ALA A 160 4.24 -13.78 3.36
N MET A 161 3.87 -13.91 2.07
CA MET A 161 4.24 -12.91 1.05
C MET A 161 3.32 -11.70 1.21
N MET A 162 3.85 -10.54 1.60
CA MET A 162 3.06 -9.33 1.88
C MET A 162 3.82 -8.06 1.49
N CYS A 163 3.14 -6.91 1.51
CA CYS A 163 3.72 -5.59 1.29
C CYS A 163 4.54 -5.54 -0.02
N PRO A 164 3.94 -5.79 -1.19
CA PRO A 164 4.62 -5.50 -2.45
C PRO A 164 4.98 -4.01 -2.48
N HIS A 165 6.18 -3.69 -2.97
CA HIS A 165 6.64 -2.35 -3.26
C HIS A 165 7.33 -2.38 -4.61
N VAL A 166 6.93 -1.48 -5.52
CA VAL A 166 7.43 -1.46 -6.89
C VAL A 166 8.16 -0.16 -7.16
N ARG A 167 9.41 -0.26 -7.60
CA ARG A 167 10.21 0.86 -8.11
C ARG A 167 10.55 0.61 -9.57
N ILE A 168 10.04 1.46 -10.46
CA ILE A 168 10.48 1.49 -11.85
C ILE A 168 11.80 2.24 -11.90
N ASP A 169 12.81 1.67 -12.53
CA ASP A 169 14.00 2.38 -12.96
C ASP A 169 13.83 2.86 -14.40
N TRP A 170 13.94 4.18 -14.59
CA TRP A 170 13.84 4.84 -15.90
C TRP A 170 15.21 5.27 -16.45
N THR A 171 16.31 4.94 -15.76
CA THR A 171 17.67 5.34 -16.17
C THR A 171 18.25 4.45 -17.27
N THR A 172 17.69 3.25 -17.48
CA THR A 172 17.98 2.37 -18.63
C THR A 172 17.19 2.83 -19.86
N PRO A 173 17.80 3.44 -20.90
CA PRO A 173 17.06 4.21 -21.92
C PRO A 173 16.18 3.41 -22.90
N HIS A 174 16.22 2.08 -22.85
CA HIS A 174 15.55 1.20 -23.83
C HIS A 174 14.66 0.12 -23.21
N GLU A 175 14.87 -0.24 -21.94
CA GLU A 175 13.97 -1.13 -21.19
C GLU A 175 13.83 -0.60 -19.75
N PRO A 176 12.64 -0.13 -19.31
CA PRO A 176 12.44 0.35 -17.95
C PRO A 176 12.40 -0.83 -16.98
N THR A 177 13.39 -0.93 -16.10
CA THR A 177 13.53 -2.09 -15.20
C THR A 177 12.60 -1.94 -14.00
N ALA A 178 11.55 -2.75 -13.93
CA ALA A 178 10.61 -2.76 -12.80
C ALA A 178 11.09 -3.69 -11.68
N TRP A 179 11.46 -3.13 -10.53
CA TRP A 179 11.87 -3.87 -9.34
C TRP A 179 10.67 -4.08 -8.41
N LEU A 180 10.21 -5.33 -8.27
CA LEU A 180 9.23 -5.74 -7.27
C LEU A 180 9.94 -6.26 -6.02
N ILE A 181 9.86 -5.48 -4.94
CA ILE A 181 10.30 -5.85 -3.60
C ILE A 181 9.07 -6.38 -2.84
N VAL A 182 9.22 -7.46 -2.06
CA VAL A 182 8.14 -8.06 -1.26
C VAL A 182 8.67 -8.34 0.14
N HIS A 183 7.87 -8.06 1.16
CA HIS A 183 8.23 -8.39 2.55
C HIS A 183 7.75 -9.80 2.90
N TYR A 184 8.63 -10.60 3.48
CA TYR A 184 8.34 -11.94 3.96
C TYR A 184 8.42 -12.01 5.49
N ARG A 185 7.50 -12.75 6.13
CA ARG A 185 7.58 -13.06 7.57
C ARG A 185 8.32 -14.38 7.81
N GLY A 186 9.57 -14.44 7.35
CA GLY A 186 10.51 -15.49 7.74
C GLY A 186 11.00 -15.29 9.17
N ASP A 187 11.52 -16.34 9.79
CA ASP A 187 12.41 -16.15 10.94
C ASP A 187 13.82 -16.05 10.40
N PHE A 188 14.55 -14.98 10.73
CA PHE A 188 16.01 -14.99 10.66
C PHE A 188 16.53 -15.83 11.83
N GLY A 189 16.39 -17.15 11.70
CA GLY A 189 17.06 -18.13 12.54
C GLY A 189 18.56 -17.92 12.41
N CYS A 190 19.17 -17.31 13.42
CA CYS A 190 20.61 -17.16 13.50
C CYS A 190 21.21 -18.51 13.90
N ASP A 191 21.36 -19.41 12.93
CA ASP A 191 22.14 -20.63 13.09
C ASP A 191 23.61 -20.25 13.32
N ARG A 192 24.00 -20.16 14.59
CA ARG A 192 25.36 -19.85 15.04
C ARG A 192 26.29 -21.08 14.97
N ASN A 193 26.09 -21.97 13.99
CA ASN A 193 26.74 -23.28 13.89
C ASN A 193 27.08 -23.65 12.42
N LEU A 194 27.60 -22.69 11.65
CA LEU A 194 28.46 -22.90 10.48
C LEU A 194 29.58 -21.85 10.49
#